data_AF-A0A961W0Z5-F1
#
_entry.id   AF-A0A961W0Z5-F1
#
_cell.length_a   1.000
_cell.length_b   1.000
_cell.length_c   1.000
_cell.angle_alpha   90.00
_cell.angle_beta   90.00
_cell.angle_gamma   90.00
#
_symmetry.space_group_name_H-M   'P 1'
#
loop_
_entity.id
_entity.type
_entity.pdbx_description
1 polymer ?
#
loop_
_entity_poly.entity_id
_entity_poly.type
_entity_poly.pdbx_seq_one_letter_code
_entity_poly.pdbx_strand_id
1 'polypeptide(L)'
;SFGSVVAQIILIDVVFSVDSIITAIGMAEHLEVMVAAVIIAMGVMYAASGAVADFIKRHPTTKMLALAFLILIGVALIADGLGFHIPRGYIYFAMAFAALVELVNIFARRARRKTAH
;
A
#
# COMPACT_ATOMS: atom_id res chain seq x y z
N SER A 1 -8.93 -20.15 -0.74
CA SER A 1 -7.93 -21.05 -0.14
C SER A 1 -6.92 -20.23 0.64
N PHE A 2 -6.52 -20.70 1.83
CA PHE A 2 -5.51 -20.03 2.68
C PHE A 2 -4.19 -19.78 1.91
N GLY A 3 -3.74 -20.72 1.08
CA GLY A 3 -2.55 -20.57 0.25
C GLY A 3 -2.65 -19.46 -0.81
N SER A 4 -3.85 -19.16 -1.32
CA SER A 4 -4.06 -18.05 -2.26
C SER A 4 -3.93 -16.68 -1.57
N VAL A 5 -4.32 -16.59 -0.30
CA VAL A 5 -4.14 -15.35 0.49
C VAL A 5 -2.67 -15.13 0.82
N VAL A 6 -1.95 -16.20 1.21
CA VAL A 6 -0.50 -16.13 1.46
C VAL A 6 0.28 -15.74 0.20
N ALA A 7 -0.02 -16.37 -0.94
CA ALA A 7 0.59 -16.01 -2.22
C ALA A 7 0.32 -14.54 -2.60
N GLN A 8 -0.89 -14.05 -2.33
CA GLN A 8 -1.26 -12.66 -2.58
C GLN A 8 -0.50 -11.69 -1.67
N ILE A 9 -0.28 -12.02 -0.40
CA ILE A 9 0.51 -11.21 0.54
C ILE A 9 1.98 -11.15 0.10
N ILE A 10 2.57 -12.29 -0.28
CA ILE A 10 3.95 -12.34 -0.77
C ILE A 10 4.12 -11.47 -2.01
N LEU A 11 3.17 -11.59 -2.96
CA LEU A 11 3.19 -10.78 -4.18
C LEU A 11 3.05 -9.27 -3.88
N ILE A 12 2.27 -8.92 -2.85
CA ILE A 12 2.16 -7.53 -2.37
C ILE A 12 3.46 -7.04 -1.75
N ASP A 13 4.11 -7.86 -0.92
CA ASP A 13 5.33 -7.51 -0.20
C ASP A 13 6.52 -7.30 -1.16
N VAL A 14 6.59 -8.08 -2.24
CA VAL A 14 7.60 -7.89 -3.29
C VAL A 14 7.40 -6.55 -4.02
N VAL A 15 6.18 -6.20 -4.44
CA VAL A 15 5.95 -4.92 -5.13
C VAL A 15 6.19 -3.73 -4.20
N PHE A 16 5.78 -3.85 -2.93
CA PHE A 16 5.95 -2.78 -1.95
C PHE A 16 7.41 -2.58 -1.54
N SER A 17 8.19 -3.66 -1.42
CA SER A 17 9.63 -3.57 -1.17
C SER A 17 10.38 -2.95 -2.34
N VAL A 18 10.00 -3.27 -3.58
CA VAL A 18 10.59 -2.67 -4.79
C VAL A 18 10.28 -1.17 -4.90
N ASP A 19 9.04 -0.75 -4.65
CA ASP A 19 8.66 0.67 -4.65
C ASP A 19 9.37 1.48 -3.55
N SER A 20 9.47 0.91 -2.35
CA SER A 20 10.18 1.52 -1.22
C SER A 20 11.67 1.71 -1.52
N ILE A 21 12.31 0.73 -2.15
CA ILE A 21 13.71 0.78 -2.55
C ILE A 21 13.91 1.81 -3.67
N ILE A 22 13.11 1.77 -4.74
CA ILE A 22 13.25 2.68 -5.90
C ILE A 22 12.98 4.14 -5.49
N THR A 23 11.96 4.38 -4.66
CA THR A 23 11.68 5.71 -4.11
C THR A 23 12.84 6.23 -3.27
N ALA A 24 13.44 5.38 -2.43
CA ALA A 24 14.53 5.80 -1.57
C ALA A 24 15.84 6.07 -2.35
N ILE A 25 16.16 5.25 -3.35
CA ILE A 25 17.32 5.46 -4.24
C ILE A 25 17.14 6.75 -5.05
N GLY A 26 15.91 7.08 -5.44
CA GLY A 26 15.60 8.29 -6.20
C GLY A 26 15.53 9.59 -5.39
N MET A 27 15.62 9.55 -4.05
CA MET A 27 15.42 10.72 -3.17
C MET A 27 16.54 10.99 -2.14
N ALA A 28 17.44 10.03 -1.85
CA ALA A 28 18.47 10.19 -0.81
C ALA A 28 19.90 10.08 -1.36
N GLU A 29 20.75 11.07 -1.04
CA GLU A 29 22.15 11.11 -1.44
C GLU A 29 23.05 10.19 -0.58
N HIS A 30 22.55 9.71 0.58
CA HIS A 30 23.30 8.90 1.53
C HIS A 30 22.77 7.47 1.64
N LEU A 31 23.47 6.54 0.99
CA LEU A 31 23.15 5.11 0.97
C LEU A 31 22.97 4.52 2.37
N GLU A 32 23.79 4.94 3.33
CA GLU A 32 23.76 4.44 4.73
C GLU A 32 22.44 4.76 5.42
N VAL A 33 21.94 6.00 5.24
CA VAL A 33 20.67 6.45 5.82
C VAL A 33 19.49 5.70 5.20
N MET A 34 19.55 5.44 3.90
CA MET A 34 18.53 4.67 3.18
C MET A 34 18.44 3.23 3.70
N VAL A 35 19.58 2.54 3.83
CA VAL A 35 19.59 1.16 4.34
C VAL A 35 19.05 1.10 5.77
N ALA A 36 19.46 2.04 6.63
CA ALA A 36 18.94 2.11 8.01
C ALA A 36 17.42 2.34 8.05
N ALA A 37 16.91 3.26 7.22
CA ALA A 37 15.47 3.55 7.14
C ALA A 37 14.65 2.33 6.68
N VAL A 38 15.13 1.61 5.66
CA VAL A 38 14.46 0.39 5.16
C VAL A 38 14.42 -0.70 6.23
N ILE A 39 15.53 -0.94 6.94
CA ILE A 39 15.58 -1.95 8.01
C ILE A 39 14.60 -1.59 9.14
N ILE A 40 14.57 -0.33 9.57
CA ILE A 40 13.63 0.14 10.59
C ILE A 40 12.18 -0.04 10.11
N ALA A 41 11.88 0.34 8.86
CA ALA A 41 10.55 0.20 8.28
C ALA A 41 10.11 -1.28 8.21
N MET A 42 11.00 -2.18 7.80
CA MET A 42 10.73 -3.63 7.79
C MET A 42 10.45 -4.15 9.21
N GLY A 43 11.21 -3.71 10.22
CA GLY A 43 10.98 -4.07 11.62
C GLY A 43 9.60 -3.64 12.12
N VAL A 44 9.22 -2.39 11.83
CA VAL A 44 7.88 -1.86 12.18
C VAL A 44 6.77 -2.64 11.45
N MET A 45 6.97 -2.93 10.16
CA MET A 45 6.00 -3.67 9.35
C MET A 45 5.82 -5.10 9.86
N TYR A 46 6.91 -5.79 10.23
CA TYR A 46 6.84 -7.12 10.81
C TYR A 46 6.03 -7.12 12.11
N ALA A 47 6.31 -6.17 13.02
CA ALA A 47 5.56 -6.01 14.26
C ALA A 47 4.07 -5.68 14.03
N ALA A 48 3.76 -4.88 13.00
CA ALA A 48 2.39 -4.47 12.67
C ALA A 48 1.62 -5.46 11.79
N SER A 49 2.31 -6.43 11.17
CA SER A 49 1.77 -7.30 10.11
C SER A 49 0.49 -8.03 10.52
N GLY A 50 0.43 -8.57 11.75
CA GLY A 50 -0.76 -9.24 12.28
C GLY A 50 -1.96 -8.29 12.39
N ALA A 51 -1.75 -7.09 12.94
CA ALA A 51 -2.80 -6.09 13.08
C ALA A 51 -3.31 -5.58 11.72
N VAL A 52 -2.40 -5.35 10.77
CA VAL A 52 -2.74 -4.95 9.40
C VAL A 52 -3.51 -6.06 8.68
N ALA A 53 -3.08 -7.31 8.81
CA ALA A 53 -3.75 -8.46 8.19
C ALA A 53 -5.18 -8.64 8.72
N ASP A 54 -5.38 -8.48 10.02
CA ASP A 54 -6.71 -8.58 10.63
C ASP A 54 -7.62 -7.40 10.25
N PHE A 55 -7.06 -6.19 10.08
CA PHE A 55 -7.80 -5.04 9.57
C PHE A 55 -8.28 -5.27 8.13
N ILE A 56 -7.40 -5.76 7.26
CA ILE A 56 -7.73 -6.07 5.85
C ILE A 56 -8.80 -7.18 5.76
N LYS A 57 -8.75 -8.20 6.65
CA LYS A 57 -9.80 -9.24 6.71
C LYS A 57 -11.17 -8.68 7.11
N ARG A 58 -11.20 -7.73 8.05
CA ARG A 58 -12.45 -7.12 8.54
C ARG A 58 -13.07 -6.14 7.53
N HIS A 59 -12.26 -5.53 6.67
CA HIS A 59 -12.68 -4.54 5.69
C HIS A 59 -12.39 -4.99 4.25
N PRO A 60 -13.32 -5.70 3.58
CA PRO A 60 -13.09 -6.25 2.24
C PRO A 60 -12.89 -5.17 1.16
N THR A 61 -13.48 -3.98 1.32
CA THR A 61 -13.24 -2.83 0.44
C THR A 61 -11.81 -2.31 0.57
N THR A 62 -11.24 -2.34 1.78
CA THR A 62 -9.84 -1.98 2.04
C THR A 62 -8.88 -2.98 1.39
N LYS A 63 -9.21 -4.29 1.39
CA LYS A 63 -8.46 -5.28 0.62
C LYS A 63 -8.37 -4.92 -0.86
N MET A 64 -9.51 -4.55 -1.46
CA MET A 64 -9.56 -4.15 -2.87
C MET A 64 -8.78 -2.86 -3.13
N LEU A 65 -8.83 -1.89 -2.21
CA LEU A 65 -8.03 -0.66 -2.29
C LEU A 65 -6.53 -0.95 -2.30
N ALA A 66 -6.05 -1.83 -1.43
CA ALA A 66 -4.64 -2.22 -1.40
C ALA A 66 -4.17 -2.89 -2.71
N LEU A 67 -5.01 -3.76 -3.29
CA LEU A 67 -4.73 -4.36 -4.60
C LEU A 67 -4.70 -3.34 -5.72
N ALA A 68 -5.56 -2.33 -5.68
CA ALA A 68 -5.57 -1.24 -6.65
C ALA A 68 -4.30 -0.38 -6.55
N PHE A 69 -3.83 -0.08 -5.33
CA PHE A 69 -2.56 0.65 -5.13
C PHE A 69 -1.37 -0.14 -5.66
N LEU A 70 -1.33 -1.45 -5.44
CA LEU A 70 -0.29 -2.30 -5.99
C LEU A 70 -0.24 -2.25 -7.52
N ILE A 71 -1.41 -2.32 -8.17
CA ILE A 71 -1.49 -2.23 -9.63
C ILE A 71 -1.07 -0.84 -10.10
N LEU A 72 -1.53 0.23 -9.43
CA LEU A 72 -1.19 1.61 -9.75
C LEU A 72 0.34 1.83 -9.70
N ILE A 73 0.98 1.41 -8.60
CA ILE A 73 2.43 1.51 -8.43
C ILE A 73 3.15 0.64 -9.45
N GLY A 74 2.72 -0.61 -9.65
CA GLY A 74 3.32 -1.50 -10.64
C GLY A 74 3.28 -0.92 -12.07
N VAL A 75 2.15 -0.34 -12.46
CA VAL A 75 2.01 0.34 -13.77
C VAL A 75 2.87 1.61 -13.82
N ALA A 76 2.92 2.39 -12.74
CA ALA A 76 3.75 3.58 -12.67
C ALA A 76 5.25 3.25 -12.82
N LEU A 77 5.74 2.19 -12.16
CA LEU A 77 7.13 1.74 -12.28
C LEU A 77 7.45 1.25 -13.70
N ILE A 78 6.52 0.55 -14.35
CA ILE A 78 6.68 0.15 -15.76
C ILE A 78 6.73 1.40 -16.65
N ALA A 79 5.84 2.38 -16.44
CA ALA A 79 5.81 3.61 -17.21
C ALA A 79 7.11 4.43 -17.05
N ASP A 80 7.58 4.61 -15.81
CA ASP A 80 8.83 5.28 -15.50
C ASP A 80 10.02 4.53 -16.15
N GLY A 81 10.04 3.19 -16.08
CA GLY A 81 11.05 2.34 -16.73
C GLY A 81 11.05 2.42 -18.27
N LEU A 82 9.91 2.76 -18.88
CA LEU A 82 9.77 3.02 -20.32
C LEU A 82 10.06 4.48 -20.70
N GLY A 83 10.43 5.33 -19.73
CA GLY A 83 10.76 6.74 -19.94
C GLY A 83 9.58 7.71 -19.81
N PHE A 84 8.36 7.20 -19.58
CA PHE A 84 7.20 8.02 -19.27
C PHE A 84 7.22 8.40 -17.80
N HIS A 85 7.84 9.55 -17.50
CA HIS A 85 7.93 10.05 -16.13
C HIS A 85 6.56 10.55 -15.66
N ILE A 86 5.88 9.74 -14.86
CA ILE A 86 4.62 10.16 -14.23
C ILE A 86 5.00 10.97 -12.97
N PRO A 87 4.57 12.23 -12.84
CA PRO A 87 4.94 13.01 -11.65
C PRO A 87 4.37 12.34 -10.39
N ARG A 88 5.27 11.95 -9.48
CA ARG A 88 4.94 11.18 -8.27
C ARG A 88 3.84 11.82 -7.42
N GLY A 89 3.73 13.15 -7.43
CA GLY A 89 2.67 13.89 -6.75
C GLY A 89 1.25 13.46 -7.15
N TYR A 90 1.02 13.11 -8.41
CA TYR A 90 -0.30 12.62 -8.85
C TYR A 90 -0.62 11.23 -8.28
N ILE A 91 0.37 10.35 -8.22
CA ILE A 91 0.22 9.00 -7.66
C ILE A 91 -0.06 9.11 -6.16
N TYR A 92 0.72 9.92 -5.44
CA TYR A 92 0.52 10.15 -4.00
C TYR A 92 -0.82 10.80 -3.70
N PHE A 93 -1.26 11.77 -4.50
CA PHE A 93 -2.58 12.38 -4.36
C PHE A 93 -3.70 11.35 -4.60
N ALA A 94 -3.59 10.52 -5.63
CA ALA A 94 -4.58 9.47 -5.93
C ALA A 94 -4.68 8.46 -4.78
N MET A 95 -3.55 8.03 -4.20
CA MET A 95 -3.54 7.13 -3.04
C MET A 95 -4.18 7.78 -1.81
N ALA A 96 -3.81 9.02 -1.49
CA ALA A 96 -4.38 9.74 -0.35
C ALA A 96 -5.89 9.97 -0.50
N PHE A 97 -6.34 10.38 -1.68
CA PHE A 97 -7.75 10.59 -1.98
C PHE A 97 -8.56 9.30 -1.86
N ALA A 98 -8.06 8.20 -2.43
CA ALA A 98 -8.76 6.91 -2.37
C ALA A 98 -8.81 6.35 -0.94
N ALA A 99 -7.76 6.54 -0.14
CA ALA A 99 -7.76 6.19 1.28
C ALA A 99 -8.80 7.02 2.07
N LEU A 100 -8.90 8.32 1.79
CA LEU A 100 -9.91 9.20 2.40
C LEU A 100 -11.34 8.75 2.04
N VAL A 101 -11.59 8.45 0.77
CA VAL A 101 -12.90 7.96 0.30
C VAL A 101 -13.26 6.64 0.98
N GLU A 102 -12.29 5.73 1.14
CA GLU A 102 -12.51 4.46 1.83
C GLU A 102 -12.80 4.64 3.33
N LEU A 103 -12.11 5.57 4.01
CA LEU A 103 -12.44 5.93 5.39
C LEU A 103 -13.90 6.41 5.51
N VAL A 104 -14.32 7.32 4.62
CA VAL A 104 -15.71 7.80 4.57
C VAL A 104 -16.68 6.64 4.31
N ASN A 105 -16.36 5.73 3.38
CA ASN A 105 -17.17 4.56 3.06
C ASN A 105 -17.33 3.61 4.27
N ILE A 106 -16.26 3.37 5.04
CA ILE A 106 -16.31 2.58 6.27
C ILE A 106 -17.22 3.24 7.31
N PHE A 107 -17.07 4.55 7.55
CA PHE A 107 -17.92 5.28 8.49
C PHE A 107 -19.38 5.28 8.06
N ALA A 108 -19.66 5.52 6.78
CA ALA A 108 -21.01 5.51 6.23
C ALA A 108 -21.69 4.14 6.36
N ARG A 109 -20.98 3.03 6.11
CA ARG A 109 -21.51 1.67 6.32
C ARG A 109 -21.82 1.40 7.78
N ARG A 110 -20.96 1.85 8.70
CA ARG A 110 -21.17 1.69 10.14
C ARG A 110 -22.39 2.47 10.62
N ALA A 111 -22.61 3.67 10.09
CA ALA A 111 -23.78 4.49 10.40
C ALA A 111 -25.09 3.83 9.94
N ARG A 112 -25.14 3.31 8.70
CA ARG A 112 -26.34 2.63 8.16
C ARG A 112 -26.72 1.36 8.93
N ARG A 113 -25.73 0.62 9.45
CA ARG A 113 -25.98 -0.56 10.31
C ARG A 113 -26.62 -0.21 11.65
N LYS A 114 -26.41 1.01 12.17
CA LYS A 114 -27.03 1.45 13.43
C LYS A 114 -28.50 1.84 13.29
N THR A 115 -28.97 2.21 12.10
CA THR A 115 -30.37 2.62 11.86
C THR A 115 -31.28 1.44 11.50
N ALA A 116 -30.73 0.25 11.26
CA ALA A 116 -31.48 -0.96 10.94
C ALA A 116 -31.79 -1.85 12.17
N HIS A 117 -31.43 -1.39 13.37
CA HIS A 117 -31.76 -1.95 14.68
C HIS A 117 -32.57 -0.93 15.48
#